data_AF-A0A3M9MKX6-F1
#
_entry.id   AF-A0A3M9MKX6-F1
#
_cell.length_a   1.000
_cell.length_b   1.000
_cell.length_c   1.000
_cell.angle_alpha   90.00
_cell.angle_beta   90.00
_cell.angle_gamma   90.00
#
_symmetry.space_group_name_H-M   'P 1'
#
loop_
_entity.id
_entity.type
_entity.pdbx_description
1 polymer ?
#
loop_
_entity_poly.entity_id
_entity_poly.type
_entity_poly.pdbx_seq_one_letter_code
_entity_poly.pdbx_strand_id
1 'polypeptide(L)' 'MLEYVKLILDKVSFDSSLFEKELRKSMRMLIHNEVETLREWCYTHFSGSYNSILDKVFGDVLVAS' A
#
# COMPACT_ATOMS: atom_id res chain seq x y z
N MET A 1 -12.62 -5.12 2.41
CA MET A 1 -11.93 -5.00 1.11
C MET A 1 -10.42 -5.26 1.22
N LEU A 2 -9.86 -5.13 2.42
CA LEU A 2 -8.45 -5.29 2.70
C LEU A 2 -7.78 -6.58 2.16
N GLU A 3 -8.35 -7.75 2.40
CA GLU A 3 -7.74 -9.02 1.97
C GLU A 3 -7.61 -9.14 0.44
N TYR A 4 -8.58 -8.59 -0.30
CA TYR A 4 -8.49 -8.52 -1.76
C TYR A 4 -7.36 -7.60 -2.22
N VAL A 5 -7.19 -6.44 -1.55
CA VAL A 5 -6.08 -5.53 -1.82
C VAL A 5 -4.73 -6.22 -1.57
N LYS A 6 -4.55 -6.91 -0.43
CA LYS A 6 -3.31 -7.64 -0.13
C LYS A 6 -2.97 -8.63 -1.22
N LEU A 7 -3.95 -9.43 -1.66
CA LEU A 7 -3.78 -10.38 -2.77
C LEU A 7 -3.32 -9.71 -4.07
N ILE A 8 -3.92 -8.57 -4.42
CA ILE A 8 -3.52 -7.83 -5.62
C ILE A 8 -2.10 -7.30 -5.49
N LEU A 9 -1.75 -6.69 -4.35
CA LEU A 9 -0.41 -6.16 -4.09
C LEU A 9 0.67 -7.24 -4.19
N ASP A 10 0.46 -8.41 -3.59
CA ASP A 10 1.35 -9.58 -3.75
C ASP A 10 1.47 -10.00 -5.22
N LYS A 11 0.37 -10.02 -5.96
CA LYS A 11 0.39 -10.44 -7.36
C LYS A 11 1.12 -9.46 -8.27
N VAL A 12 1.15 -8.17 -7.93
CA VAL A 12 1.78 -7.14 -8.76
C VAL A 12 3.17 -6.70 -8.25
N SER A 13 3.64 -7.24 -7.13
CA SER A 13 4.94 -6.88 -6.54
C SER A 13 6.16 -7.38 -7.31
N PHE A 14 5.97 -7.89 -8.54
CA PHE A 14 7.06 -8.16 -9.48
C PHE A 14 7.46 -6.89 -10.27
N ASP A 15 6.61 -5.86 -10.29
CA ASP A 15 6.85 -4.60 -11.00
C ASP A 15 6.60 -3.41 -10.07
N SER A 16 7.61 -2.56 -9.89
CA SER A 16 7.54 -1.47 -8.93
C SER A 16 6.53 -0.38 -9.30
N SER A 17 6.35 -0.12 -10.59
CA SER A 17 5.40 0.88 -11.09
C SER A 17 3.97 0.39 -10.95
N LEU A 18 3.73 -0.89 -11.27
CA LEU A 18 2.42 -1.52 -11.12
C LEU A 18 2.03 -1.63 -9.65
N PHE A 19 2.97 -1.99 -8.79
CA PHE A 19 2.77 -2.01 -7.34
C PHE A 19 2.39 -0.63 -6.80
N GLU A 20 3.13 0.44 -7.12
CA GLU A 20 2.78 1.80 -6.68
C GLU A 20 1.37 2.18 -7.16
N LYS A 21 1.02 1.84 -8.41
CA LYS A 21 -0.29 2.15 -9.00
C LYS A 21 -1.44 1.47 -8.25
N GLU A 22 -1.34 0.18 -7.98
CA GLU A 22 -2.38 -0.57 -7.26
C GLU A 22 -2.43 -0.18 -5.77
N LEU A 23 -1.29 0.12 -5.14
CA LEU A 23 -1.25 0.65 -3.78
C LEU A 23 -1.96 2.01 -3.69
N ARG A 24 -1.69 2.95 -4.60
CA ARG A 24 -2.42 4.24 -4.63
C ARG A 24 -3.91 4.07 -4.87
N LYS A 25 -4.31 3.03 -5.60
CA LYS A 25 -5.72 2.71 -5.84
C LYS A 25 -6.40 2.16 -4.59
N SER A 26 -5.73 1.30 -3.82
CA SER A 26 -6.30 0.77 -2.57
C SER A 26 -6.57 1.86 -1.53
N MET A 27 -5.75 2.91 -1.49
CA MET A 27 -5.97 4.07 -0.61
C MET A 27 -7.31 4.79 -0.84
N ARG A 28 -7.90 4.66 -2.04
CA ARG A 28 -9.24 5.20 -2.35
C ARG A 28 -10.38 4.20 -2.12
N MET A 29 -10.05 2.92 -1.96
CA MET A 29 -11.01 1.82 -1.83
C MET A 29 -11.26 1.41 -0.38
N LEU A 30 -10.28 1.63 0.48
CA LEU A 30 -10.30 1.20 1.88
C LEU A 30 -10.76 2.33 2.80
N ILE A 31 -11.43 1.96 3.88
CA ILE A 31 -11.74 2.86 4.99
C ILE A 31 -10.51 3.04 5.90
N HIS A 32 -10.52 4.07 6.76
CA HIS A 32 -9.35 4.49 7.53
C HIS A 32 -8.67 3.35 8.32
N ASN A 33 -9.43 2.57 9.08
CA ASN A 33 -8.87 1.44 9.84
C ASN A 33 -8.30 0.32 8.95
N GLU A 34 -8.89 0.07 7.78
CA GLU A 34 -8.33 -0.86 6.80
C GLU A 34 -7.04 -0.30 6.18
N VAL A 35 -6.93 1.01 5.98
CA VAL A 35 -5.71 1.67 5.50
C VAL A 35 -4.57 1.56 6.51
N GLU A 36 -4.85 1.79 7.81
CA GLU A 36 -3.84 1.60 8.86
C GLU A 36 -3.35 0.16 8.91
N THR A 37 -4.27 -0.80 8.86
CA THR A 37 -3.92 -2.24 8.83
C THR A 37 -3.13 -2.60 7.57
N LEU A 38 -3.50 -2.03 6.40
CA LEU A 38 -2.77 -2.22 5.16
C LEU A 38 -1.35 -1.68 5.26
N ARG A 39 -1.18 -0.51 5.87
CA ARG A 39 0.13 0.13 6.04
C ARG A 39 1.08 -0.78 6.80
N GLU A 40 0.69 -1.24 7.99
CA GLU A 40 1.50 -2.14 8.82
C GLU A 40 1.88 -3.41 8.07
N TRP A 41 0.90 -3.99 7.35
CA TRP A 41 1.13 -5.19 6.55
C TRP A 41 2.12 -4.93 5.41
N CYS A 42 2.01 -3.83 4.67
CA CYS A 42 2.92 -3.49 3.58
C CYS A 42 4.37 -3.28 4.06
N TYR A 43 4.58 -2.57 5.18
CA TYR A 43 5.93 -2.41 5.74
C TYR A 43 6.49 -3.73 6.29
N THR A 44 5.64 -4.63 6.77
CA THR A 44 6.09 -5.98 7.20
C THR A 44 6.47 -6.85 6.00
N HIS A 45 5.66 -6.86 4.94
CA HIS A 45 5.76 -7.82 3.84
C HIS A 45 6.67 -7.36 2.69
N PHE A 46 6.76 -6.05 2.45
CA PHE A 46 7.52 -5.47 1.32
C PHE A 46 8.69 -4.59 1.77
N SER A 47 9.08 -4.63 3.04
CA SER A 47 10.25 -3.88 3.52
C SER A 47 11.51 -4.22 2.73
N GLY A 48 12.34 -3.19 2.52
CA GLY A 48 13.57 -3.29 1.74
C GLY A 48 13.38 -2.78 0.32
N SER A 49 12.76 -3.57 -0.55
CA SER A 49 12.63 -3.24 -1.99
C SER A 49 11.64 -2.11 -2.27
N TYR A 50 10.65 -1.91 -1.41
CA TYR A 50 9.54 -0.98 -1.66
C TYR A 50 9.49 0.22 -0.72
N ASN A 51 10.43 0.37 0.22
CA ASN A 51 10.40 1.41 1.25
C ASN A 51 10.13 2.81 0.66
N SER A 52 10.86 3.21 -0.39
CA SER A 52 10.65 4.52 -1.03
C SER A 52 9.24 4.72 -1.59
N ILE A 53 8.60 3.65 -2.09
CA ILE A 53 7.21 3.71 -2.60
C ILE A 53 6.24 3.78 -1.41
N LEU A 54 6.46 2.96 -0.37
CA LEU A 54 5.61 2.94 0.82
C LEU A 54 5.64 4.29 1.55
N ASP A 55 6.83 4.86 1.74
CA ASP A 55 7.03 6.16 2.39
C ASP A 55 6.33 7.27 1.60
N LYS A 56 6.46 7.25 0.27
CA LYS A 56 5.79 8.20 -0.62
C LYS A 56 4.26 8.08 -0.52
N VAL A 57 3.71 6.88 -0.69
CA VAL A 57 2.24 6.69 -0.78
C VAL A 57 1.56 6.87 0.58
N PHE A 58 2.13 6.34 1.65
CA PHE A 58 1.56 6.49 3.00
C PHE A 58 1.93 7.83 3.66
N GLY A 59 3.02 8.46 3.25
CA GLY A 59 3.40 9.81 3.68
C GLY A 59 2.43 10.88 3.19
N ASP A 60 1.96 10.77 1.93
CA ASP A 60 0.93 11.66 1.36
C ASP A 60 -0.36 11.70 2.20
N VAL A 61 -0.67 10.61 2.92
CA VAL A 61 -1.93 10.44 3.68
C VAL A 61 -1.87 11.10 5.06
N LEU A 62 -0.70 11.12 5.70
CA LEU A 62 -0.51 11.73 7.01
C LEU A 62 -0.52 13.26 6.97
N VAL A 63 -0.21 13.86 5.82
CA VAL A 63 -0.23 15.32 5.64
C VAL A 63 -1.63 15.83 5.30
N ALA A 64 -2.53 14.96 4.86
CA ALA A 64 -3.88 15.29 4.43
C ALA A 64 -4.95 15.18 5.55
N SER A 65 -4.54 14.99 6.81
CA SER A 65 -5.41 14.85 7.99
C SER A 65 -5.45 16.12 8.83
#